data_AF-A0AAN6P7C8-F1
#
_entry.id   AF-A0AAN6P7C8-F1
#
_cell.length_a   1.000
_cell.length_b   1.000
_cell.length_c   1.000
_cell.angle_alpha   90.00
_cell.angle_beta   90.00
_cell.angle_gamma   90.00
#
_symmetry.space_group_name_H-M   'P 1'
#
loop_
_entity.id
_entity.type
_entity.pdbx_description
1 polymer ?
#
loop_
_entity_poly.entity_id
_entity_poly.type
_entity_poly.pdbx_seq_one_letter_code
_entity_poly.pdbx_strand_id
1 'polypeptide(L)'
;MADTYWDPANLLQITDSNTALEVQCLGRAKSRHNARCRWTLSGSDAAAIMAKVRKLATIPPTKVTQQELESLAKLCLCRDYHFSQWYAVAQRWKPALARAVKHHERLARGSVAAEKPQSENLASERKQCFKILGFKDDGADLPGKLSAYLRDNADAKHRIETTVAELQGDLAAAHVTICTSEDHLREMEGELHRAKTRETELTEECLAAALQVQESRKAKRARLAEMLKGLESANNDRGRLENVVAVLRDELGSATRWLEEERAKADSREEAEEDLKRRLVEAIEAAAQANDLLEEEKTKARELSGAKDDLERRLSGANKDIVSTRRRLEEEKGKAKVLRDKQEGFERRVLEAYAQGDRLVAEERSKGKILKQEKDDLEHHLHEVNVKSERLLYEEQTKNRILSDIRHELRLRLSEARASNAAEASKAKRDKDALSKAHATALDRVRRLQTSLDATRHRLQQLEDERQSFEQNLQQSRAEVGPLRSTNEQLRIDIAVLRNKITSLEETLSNRWRTRLRNFIHTHKPGHDHTTTDQPLSPTPLLLPPIN
;
A
#
# COMPACT_ATOMS: atom_id res chain seq x y z
N MET A 1 -19.52 4.07 -10.23
CA MET A 1 -20.15 5.34 -9.78
C MET A 1 -19.12 6.43 -9.99
N ALA A 2 -19.48 7.57 -10.57
CA ALA A 2 -18.51 8.66 -10.75
C ALA A 2 -17.96 9.04 -9.37
N ASP A 3 -16.64 8.95 -9.20
CA ASP A 3 -15.94 9.37 -7.98
C ASP A 3 -16.23 10.85 -7.74
N THR A 4 -17.30 11.11 -7.00
CA THR A 4 -17.58 12.45 -6.51
C THR A 4 -16.46 12.77 -5.54
N TYR A 5 -15.53 13.61 -5.98
CA TYR A 5 -14.37 14.11 -5.20
C TYR A 5 -14.73 14.60 -3.78
N TRP A 6 -16.02 14.86 -3.53
CA TRP A 6 -16.57 15.15 -2.22
C TRP A 6 -16.93 13.86 -1.44
N ASP A 7 -15.97 13.34 -0.69
CA ASP A 7 -16.19 12.35 0.37
C ASP A 7 -15.77 12.96 1.72
N PRO A 8 -16.72 13.46 2.53
CA PRO A 8 -16.39 14.10 3.80
C PRO A 8 -15.79 13.14 4.83
N ALA A 9 -15.98 11.82 4.74
CA ALA A 9 -15.37 10.88 5.67
C ALA A 9 -13.84 10.88 5.51
N ASN A 10 -13.40 10.72 4.27
CA ASN A 10 -11.99 10.64 3.90
C ASN A 10 -11.31 12.02 3.85
N LEU A 11 -11.93 13.03 3.22
CA LEU A 11 -11.36 14.37 3.10
C LEU A 11 -11.13 15.05 4.44
N LEU A 12 -12.02 14.81 5.41
CA LEU A 12 -11.92 15.36 6.76
C LEU A 12 -11.15 14.44 7.72
N GLN A 13 -10.65 13.30 7.23
CA GLN A 13 -9.88 12.28 7.96
C GLN A 13 -10.64 11.70 9.17
N ILE A 14 -11.97 11.57 9.08
CA ILE A 14 -12.81 11.08 10.17
C ILE A 14 -12.60 9.57 10.36
N THR A 15 -12.55 8.84 9.25
CA THR A 15 -12.26 7.40 9.18
C THR A 15 -10.76 7.17 8.94
N ASP A 16 -10.26 6.03 9.43
CA ASP A 16 -8.92 5.55 9.08
C ASP A 16 -8.94 4.98 7.65
N SER A 17 -7.85 5.13 6.90
CA SER A 17 -7.76 4.61 5.52
C SER A 17 -7.81 3.09 5.46
N ASN A 18 -7.48 2.42 6.57
CA ASN A 18 -7.41 0.96 6.64
C ASN A 18 -8.73 0.32 7.09
N THR A 19 -9.59 1.07 7.79
CA THR A 19 -10.86 0.59 8.33
C THR A 19 -11.94 1.64 8.10
N ALA A 20 -12.63 1.54 6.97
CA ALA A 20 -13.67 2.50 6.54
C ALA A 20 -14.85 2.66 7.53
N LEU A 21 -14.93 1.83 8.58
CA LEU A 21 -15.99 1.82 9.58
C LEU A 21 -15.56 2.37 10.94
N GLU A 22 -14.25 2.54 11.20
CA GLU A 22 -13.77 2.98 12.50
C GLU A 22 -13.57 4.49 12.54
N VAL A 23 -14.31 5.15 13.43
CA VAL A 23 -14.18 6.59 13.65
C VAL A 23 -13.18 6.83 14.77
N GLN A 24 -12.06 7.50 14.46
CA GLN A 24 -11.06 7.86 15.47
C GLN A 24 -11.21 9.31 15.92
N CYS A 25 -10.98 9.55 17.21
CA CYS A 25 -10.93 10.88 17.78
C CYS A 25 -9.95 11.79 17.01
N LEU A 26 -10.39 13.00 16.68
CA LEU A 26 -9.60 13.99 15.93
C LEU A 26 -8.76 14.92 16.82
N GLY A 27 -8.87 14.73 18.14
CA GLY A 27 -8.12 15.47 19.13
C GLY A 27 -6.63 15.23 18.99
N ARG A 28 -5.82 16.23 19.33
CA ARG A 28 -4.37 16.12 19.36
C ARG A 28 -3.86 16.31 20.77
N ALA A 29 -3.01 15.38 21.21
CA ALA A 29 -2.39 15.46 22.52
C ALA A 29 -1.12 16.31 22.44
N LYS A 30 -1.12 17.46 23.14
CA LYS A 30 0.09 18.32 23.22
C LYS A 30 1.28 17.58 23.82
N SER A 31 1.04 16.73 24.82
CA SER A 31 2.06 15.90 25.49
C SER A 31 2.72 14.87 24.58
N ARG A 32 2.13 14.56 23.41
CA ARG A 32 2.66 13.60 22.44
C ARG A 32 2.97 14.26 21.10
N HIS A 33 3.63 15.41 21.12
CA HIS A 33 4.04 16.14 19.91
C HIS A 33 2.88 16.38 18.91
N ASN A 34 1.69 16.70 19.42
CA ASN A 34 0.46 16.87 18.62
C ASN A 34 0.03 15.62 17.85
N ALA A 35 0.41 14.41 18.28
CA ALA A 35 -0.11 13.18 17.72
C ALA A 35 -1.64 13.12 17.83
N ARG A 36 -2.30 12.54 16.82
CA ARG A 36 -3.74 12.29 16.83
C ARG A 36 -4.07 11.30 17.94
N CYS A 37 -5.17 11.56 18.64
CA CYS A 37 -5.72 10.64 19.63
C CYS A 37 -6.07 9.31 18.96
N ARG A 38 -5.55 8.20 19.49
CA ARG A 38 -5.84 6.84 19.00
C ARG A 38 -7.15 6.26 19.54
N TRP A 39 -7.95 7.07 20.24
CA TRP A 39 -9.20 6.61 20.81
C TRP A 39 -10.25 6.40 19.72
N THR A 40 -10.68 5.16 19.54
CA THR A 40 -11.78 4.82 18.63
C THR A 40 -13.11 5.16 19.30
N LEU A 41 -13.91 5.98 18.62
CA LEU A 41 -15.28 6.29 19.01
C LEU A 41 -16.16 5.14 18.49
N SER A 42 -16.86 4.44 19.37
CA SER A 42 -17.68 3.27 19.05
C SER A 42 -19.15 3.49 19.43
N GLY A 43 -20.03 2.57 19.04
CA GLY A 43 -21.44 2.56 19.43
C GLY A 43 -22.24 3.76 18.89
N SER A 44 -23.02 4.39 19.78
CA SER A 44 -23.95 5.47 19.43
C SER A 44 -23.25 6.73 18.91
N ASP A 45 -22.08 7.07 19.44
CA ASP A 45 -21.30 8.23 18.99
C ASP A 45 -20.80 8.01 17.56
N ALA A 46 -20.27 6.82 17.23
CA ALA A 46 -19.84 6.47 15.87
C ALA A 46 -21.00 6.53 14.87
N ALA A 47 -22.17 5.99 15.24
CA ALA A 47 -23.37 6.04 14.42
C ALA A 47 -23.84 7.48 14.17
N ALA A 48 -23.82 8.33 15.20
CA ALA A 48 -24.19 9.74 15.08
C ALA A 48 -23.21 10.53 14.17
N ILE A 49 -21.90 10.26 14.27
CA ILE A 49 -20.88 10.83 13.40
C ILE A 49 -21.14 10.42 11.95
N MET A 50 -21.28 9.12 11.68
CA MET A 50 -21.49 8.62 10.32
C MET A 50 -22.81 9.10 9.71
N ALA A 51 -23.89 9.20 10.49
CA ALA A 51 -25.15 9.79 10.02
C ALA A 51 -24.96 11.24 9.55
N LYS A 52 -24.15 12.03 10.28
CA LYS A 52 -23.87 13.42 9.94
C LYS A 52 -22.92 13.57 8.77
N VAL A 53 -21.92 12.70 8.66
CA VAL A 53 -21.02 12.60 7.49
C VAL A 53 -21.81 12.26 6.23
N ARG A 54 -22.72 11.27 6.29
CA ARG A 54 -23.62 10.94 5.17
C ARG A 54 -24.49 12.12 4.78
N LYS A 55 -25.05 12.86 5.75
CA LYS A 55 -25.81 14.08 5.49
C LYS A 55 -24.96 15.17 4.80
N LEU A 56 -23.70 15.32 5.16
CA LEU A 56 -22.79 16.26 4.47
C LEU A 56 -22.42 15.78 3.07
N ALA A 57 -22.35 14.46 2.83
CA ALA A 57 -22.03 13.91 1.52
C ALA A 57 -23.15 14.16 0.49
N THR A 58 -24.41 14.30 0.93
CA THR A 58 -25.54 14.62 0.04
C THR A 58 -25.65 16.12 -0.29
N ILE A 59 -24.87 16.97 0.39
CA ILE A 59 -24.87 18.42 0.20
C ILE A 59 -23.58 18.81 -0.55
N PRO A 60 -23.65 19.64 -1.61
CA PRO A 60 -22.44 20.08 -2.31
C PRO A 60 -21.52 20.87 -1.34
N PRO A 61 -20.19 20.77 -1.50
CA PRO A 61 -19.24 21.39 -0.59
C PRO A 61 -19.39 22.92 -0.50
N THR A 62 -20.00 23.57 -1.49
CA THR A 62 -20.31 25.01 -1.50
C THR A 62 -21.39 25.42 -0.50
N LYS A 63 -22.25 24.49 -0.08
CA LYS A 63 -23.36 24.74 0.85
C LYS A 63 -23.06 24.32 2.29
N VAL A 64 -21.91 23.67 2.53
CA VAL A 64 -21.51 23.24 3.88
C VAL A 64 -21.11 24.45 4.71
N THR A 65 -21.82 24.67 5.81
CA THR A 65 -21.62 25.82 6.69
C THR A 65 -20.56 25.54 7.77
N GLN A 66 -19.98 26.61 8.32
CA GLN A 66 -19.04 26.50 9.45
C GLN A 66 -19.68 25.86 10.69
N GLN A 67 -20.95 26.17 10.95
CA GLN A 67 -21.69 25.62 12.09
C GLN A 67 -21.86 24.09 11.96
N GLU A 68 -22.08 23.58 10.74
CA GLU A 68 -22.16 22.15 10.49
C GLU A 68 -20.82 21.44 10.73
N LEU A 69 -19.71 22.05 10.30
CA LEU A 69 -18.36 21.55 10.59
C LEU A 69 -18.06 21.54 12.08
N GLU A 70 -18.40 22.59 12.82
CA GLU A 70 -18.19 22.67 14.27
C GLU A 70 -19.04 21.63 15.02
N SER A 71 -20.29 21.48 14.59
CA SER A 71 -21.21 20.51 15.17
C SER A 71 -20.81 19.06 14.85
N LEU A 72 -20.10 18.81 13.74
CA LEU A 72 -19.49 17.52 13.45
C LEU A 72 -18.20 17.30 14.24
N ALA A 73 -17.34 18.32 14.33
CA ALA A 73 -16.08 18.27 15.08
C ALA A 73 -16.30 17.94 16.56
N LYS A 74 -17.37 18.48 17.18
CA LYS A 74 -17.77 18.14 18.56
C LYS A 74 -18.04 16.64 18.77
N LEU A 75 -18.65 15.98 17.77
CA LEU A 75 -18.94 14.56 17.84
C LEU A 75 -17.67 13.71 17.64
N CYS A 76 -16.74 14.17 16.80
CA CYS A 76 -15.50 13.46 16.50
C CYS A 76 -14.39 13.59 17.56
N LEU A 77 -14.73 14.01 18.80
CA LEU A 77 -13.77 14.22 19.88
C LEU A 77 -14.19 13.41 21.11
N CYS A 78 -13.23 12.70 21.73
CA CYS A 78 -13.52 12.03 23.00
C CYS A 78 -13.82 13.08 24.07
N ARG A 79 -14.95 12.87 24.78
CA ARG A 79 -15.55 13.85 25.68
C ARG A 79 -14.61 14.21 26.83
N ASP A 80 -13.86 13.23 27.33
CA ASP A 80 -13.06 13.37 28.54
C ASP A 80 -11.79 14.20 28.36
N TYR A 81 -11.18 14.17 27.17
CA TYR A 81 -9.82 14.70 26.98
C TYR A 81 -9.71 15.78 25.90
N HIS A 82 -10.50 15.71 24.83
CA HIS A 82 -10.29 16.56 23.66
C HIS A 82 -11.50 17.39 23.27
N PHE A 83 -12.61 17.33 24.02
CA PHE A 83 -13.84 18.05 23.68
C PHE A 83 -13.59 19.54 23.38
N SER A 84 -12.78 20.24 24.19
CA SER A 84 -12.46 21.67 24.01
C SER A 84 -11.74 22.02 22.69
N GLN A 85 -11.25 21.03 21.95
CA GLN A 85 -10.54 21.24 20.67
C GLN A 85 -11.47 21.33 19.45
N TRP A 86 -12.79 21.22 19.63
CA TRP A 86 -13.76 21.17 18.52
C TRP A 86 -13.62 22.33 17.53
N TYR A 87 -13.40 23.55 18.03
CA TYR A 87 -13.23 24.73 17.18
C TYR A 87 -11.96 24.64 16.33
N ALA A 88 -10.84 24.23 16.94
CA ALA A 88 -9.57 24.07 16.23
C ALA A 88 -9.64 22.97 15.15
N VAL A 89 -10.37 21.88 15.40
CA VAL A 89 -10.63 20.82 14.41
C VAL A 89 -11.44 21.38 13.23
N ALA A 90 -12.52 22.12 13.49
CA ALA A 90 -13.32 22.73 12.43
C ALA A 90 -12.52 23.74 11.59
N GLN A 91 -11.65 24.54 12.21
CA GLN A 91 -10.75 25.45 11.48
C GLN A 91 -9.76 24.69 10.58
N ARG A 92 -9.23 23.55 11.04
CA ARG A 92 -8.34 22.68 10.23
C ARG A 92 -9.03 22.09 9.00
N TRP A 93 -10.35 21.95 9.03
CA TRP A 93 -11.13 21.43 7.91
C TRP A 93 -11.42 22.47 6.82
N LYS A 94 -11.39 23.77 7.14
CA LYS A 94 -11.66 24.84 6.15
C LYS A 94 -10.82 24.74 4.88
N PRO A 95 -9.49 24.52 4.92
CA PRO A 95 -8.69 24.39 3.71
C PRO A 95 -9.06 23.15 2.88
N ALA A 96 -9.45 22.05 3.52
CA ALA A 96 -9.90 20.84 2.83
C ALA A 96 -11.24 21.09 2.11
N LEU A 97 -12.19 21.74 2.78
CA LEU A 97 -13.47 22.15 2.20
C LEU A 97 -13.26 23.12 1.03
N ALA A 98 -12.38 24.12 1.16
CA ALA A 98 -12.09 25.08 0.10
C ALA A 98 -11.52 24.40 -1.17
N ARG A 99 -10.68 23.37 -1.00
CA ARG A 99 -10.20 22.56 -2.14
C ARG A 99 -11.33 21.77 -2.78
N ALA A 100 -12.21 21.17 -1.98
CA ALA A 100 -13.41 20.47 -2.48
C ALA A 100 -14.34 21.40 -3.25
N VAL A 101 -14.59 22.61 -2.75
CA VAL A 101 -15.37 23.66 -3.45
C VAL A 101 -14.75 23.98 -4.80
N LYS A 102 -13.45 24.29 -4.84
CA LYS A 102 -12.76 24.63 -6.10
C LYS A 102 -12.82 23.50 -7.13
N HIS A 103 -12.73 22.25 -6.68
CA HIS A 103 -12.84 21.10 -7.57
C HIS A 103 -14.28 20.92 -8.07
N HIS A 104 -15.26 20.99 -7.18
CA HIS A 104 -16.68 20.92 -7.53
C HIS A 104 -17.08 22.02 -8.52
N GLU A 105 -16.61 23.26 -8.33
CA GLU A 105 -16.84 24.37 -9.27
C GLU A 105 -16.17 24.16 -10.63
N ARG A 106 -15.00 23.52 -10.68
CA ARG A 106 -14.35 23.18 -11.95
C ARG A 106 -15.15 22.14 -12.72
N LEU A 107 -15.65 21.12 -12.03
CA LEU A 107 -16.54 20.12 -12.63
C LEU A 107 -17.85 20.76 -13.11
N ALA A 108 -18.45 21.63 -12.30
CA ALA A 108 -19.66 22.35 -12.67
C ALA A 108 -19.43 23.28 -13.88
N ARG A 109 -18.29 23.98 -13.96
CA ARG A 109 -17.94 24.85 -15.10
C ARG A 109 -17.56 24.07 -16.36
N GLY A 110 -16.86 22.94 -16.21
CA GLY A 110 -16.53 22.04 -17.31
C GLY A 110 -17.76 21.42 -17.97
N SER A 111 -18.83 21.23 -17.19
CA SER A 111 -20.12 20.73 -17.71
C SER A 111 -20.93 21.78 -18.48
N VAL A 112 -20.68 23.08 -18.31
CA VAL A 112 -21.45 24.17 -18.96
C VAL A 112 -20.74 24.71 -20.21
N ALA A 113 -19.42 24.49 -20.35
CA ALA A 113 -18.65 24.93 -21.51
C ALA A 113 -18.64 23.95 -22.70
N ALA A 114 -19.34 22.81 -22.59
CA ALA A 114 -19.37 21.73 -23.59
C ALA A 114 -20.68 21.69 -24.42
N GLU A 115 -21.49 22.74 -24.44
CA GLU A 115 -22.74 22.79 -25.22
C GLU A 115 -22.66 23.64 -26.52
N LYS A 116 -21.49 24.18 -26.90
CA LYS A 116 -21.32 24.92 -28.18
C LYS A 116 -19.95 24.63 -28.82
N PRO A 117 -19.76 23.43 -29.40
CA PRO A 117 -19.77 23.33 -30.87
C PRO A 117 -20.34 21.98 -31.34
N GLN A 118 -21.56 21.64 -30.93
CA GLN A 118 -22.07 20.27 -31.05
C GLN A 118 -22.73 19.94 -32.41
N SER A 119 -23.01 20.89 -33.31
CA SER A 119 -23.77 20.57 -34.53
C SER A 119 -22.98 19.86 -35.63
N GLU A 120 -21.66 20.05 -35.71
CA GLU A 120 -20.81 19.35 -36.70
C GLU A 120 -20.29 18.00 -36.18
N ASN A 121 -20.10 17.88 -34.86
CA ASN A 121 -19.71 16.62 -34.23
C ASN A 121 -20.89 15.62 -34.18
N LEU A 122 -22.13 16.10 -34.06
CA LEU A 122 -23.32 15.25 -34.06
C LEU A 122 -23.53 14.48 -35.38
N ALA A 123 -23.07 14.99 -36.52
CA ALA A 123 -23.14 14.26 -37.80
C ALA A 123 -22.11 13.10 -37.87
N SER A 124 -20.91 13.33 -37.32
CA SER A 124 -19.85 12.32 -37.16
C SER A 124 -20.24 11.27 -36.12
N GLU A 125 -20.73 11.71 -34.96
CA GLU A 125 -21.23 10.86 -33.88
C GLU A 125 -22.45 10.05 -34.33
N ARG A 126 -23.37 10.64 -35.11
CA ARG A 126 -24.50 9.90 -35.70
C ARG A 126 -23.99 8.76 -36.59
N LYS A 127 -23.03 9.00 -37.49
CA LYS A 127 -22.39 7.93 -38.29
C LYS A 127 -21.68 6.89 -37.42
N GLN A 128 -21.03 7.31 -36.33
CA GLN A 128 -20.35 6.41 -35.40
C GLN A 128 -21.34 5.56 -34.60
N CYS A 129 -22.49 6.11 -34.18
CA CYS A 129 -23.60 5.39 -33.57
C CYS A 129 -24.20 4.37 -34.54
N PHE A 130 -24.42 4.72 -35.81
CA PHE A 130 -24.85 3.75 -36.83
C PHE A 130 -23.85 2.58 -36.98
N LYS A 131 -22.53 2.89 -36.95
CA LYS A 131 -21.47 1.88 -37.02
C LYS A 131 -21.42 0.98 -35.77
N ILE A 132 -21.53 1.54 -34.57
CA ILE A 132 -21.52 0.78 -33.30
C ILE A 132 -22.76 -0.10 -33.18
N LEU A 133 -23.91 0.39 -33.64
CA LEU A 133 -25.18 -0.35 -33.63
C LEU A 133 -25.30 -1.33 -34.82
N GLY A 134 -24.28 -1.42 -35.69
CA GLY A 134 -24.22 -2.39 -36.79
C GLY A 134 -25.18 -2.13 -37.95
N PHE A 135 -25.76 -0.94 -38.05
CA PHE A 135 -26.72 -0.60 -39.10
C PHE A 135 -25.98 -0.10 -40.36
N LYS A 136 -26.27 -0.71 -41.53
CA LYS A 136 -25.60 -0.42 -42.81
C LYS A 136 -26.27 0.68 -43.66
N ASP A 137 -27.40 1.24 -43.22
CA ASP A 137 -28.25 2.10 -44.05
C ASP A 137 -28.51 3.45 -43.36
N ASP A 138 -27.96 4.52 -43.96
CA ASP A 138 -27.95 5.89 -43.43
C ASP A 138 -29.33 6.58 -43.52
N GLY A 139 -30.28 6.00 -44.27
CA GLY A 139 -31.64 6.53 -44.49
C GLY A 139 -32.71 5.99 -43.55
N ALA A 140 -32.39 5.04 -42.66
CA ALA A 140 -33.37 4.43 -41.78
C ALA A 140 -33.80 5.37 -40.63
N ASP A 141 -35.06 5.25 -40.20
CA ASP A 141 -35.65 5.93 -39.04
C ASP A 141 -34.85 5.63 -37.75
N LEU A 142 -33.81 6.44 -37.53
CA LEU A 142 -32.88 6.32 -36.41
C LEU A 142 -33.62 6.42 -35.07
N PRO A 143 -34.57 7.34 -34.85
CA PRO A 143 -35.40 7.35 -33.64
C PRO A 143 -36.10 6.01 -33.40
N GLY A 144 -36.72 5.41 -34.41
CA GLY A 144 -37.39 4.11 -34.31
C GLY A 144 -36.44 2.96 -33.95
N LYS A 145 -35.31 2.86 -34.65
CA LYS A 145 -34.30 1.81 -34.41
C LYS A 145 -33.56 1.98 -33.08
N LEU A 146 -33.25 3.21 -32.69
CA LEU A 146 -32.63 3.51 -31.40
C LEU A 146 -33.62 3.22 -30.27
N SER A 147 -34.89 3.55 -30.43
CA SER A 147 -35.93 3.21 -29.45
C SER A 147 -36.11 1.70 -29.30
N ALA A 148 -36.07 0.94 -30.39
CA ALA A 148 -36.08 -0.52 -30.35
C ALA A 148 -34.84 -1.07 -29.63
N TYR A 149 -33.64 -0.61 -30.01
CA TYR A 149 -32.39 -1.04 -29.38
C TYR A 149 -32.32 -0.69 -27.88
N LEU A 150 -32.81 0.49 -27.49
CA LEU A 150 -32.89 0.91 -26.08
C LEU A 150 -33.91 0.07 -25.31
N ARG A 151 -35.01 -0.34 -25.94
CA ARG A 151 -35.99 -1.25 -25.34
C ARG A 151 -35.40 -2.65 -25.17
N ASP A 152 -34.75 -3.18 -26.20
CA ASP A 152 -34.08 -4.47 -26.15
C ASP A 152 -32.95 -4.49 -25.10
N ASN A 153 -32.22 -3.38 -24.95
CA ASN A 153 -31.23 -3.21 -23.89
C ASN A 153 -31.84 -3.03 -22.51
N ALA A 154 -32.98 -2.34 -22.39
CA ALA A 154 -33.70 -2.24 -21.13
C ALA A 154 -34.20 -3.62 -20.69
N ASP A 155 -34.70 -4.42 -21.63
CA ASP A 155 -35.13 -5.79 -21.39
C ASP A 155 -33.95 -6.72 -21.09
N ALA A 156 -32.82 -6.57 -21.80
CA ALA A 156 -31.59 -7.30 -21.51
C ALA A 156 -31.01 -6.93 -20.14
N LYS A 157 -30.99 -5.65 -19.81
CA LYS A 157 -30.58 -5.14 -18.50
C LYS A 157 -31.49 -5.68 -17.41
N HIS A 158 -32.80 -5.64 -17.61
CA HIS A 158 -33.77 -6.18 -16.65
C HIS A 158 -33.56 -7.69 -16.46
N ARG A 159 -33.33 -8.45 -17.54
CA ARG A 159 -32.97 -9.88 -17.45
C ARG A 159 -31.68 -10.12 -16.66
N ILE A 160 -30.65 -9.30 -16.88
CA ILE A 160 -29.39 -9.38 -16.11
C ILE A 160 -29.61 -9.02 -14.65
N GLU A 161 -30.40 -7.99 -14.35
CA GLU A 161 -30.73 -7.60 -12.97
C GLU A 161 -31.53 -8.71 -12.27
N THR A 162 -32.46 -9.36 -12.96
CA THR A 162 -33.20 -10.51 -12.45
C THR A 162 -32.28 -11.70 -12.19
N THR A 163 -31.38 -12.07 -13.11
CA THR A 163 -30.45 -13.18 -12.89
C THR A 163 -29.44 -12.88 -11.80
N VAL A 164 -28.99 -11.62 -11.66
CA VAL A 164 -28.15 -11.20 -10.53
C VAL A 164 -28.90 -11.33 -9.21
N ALA A 165 -30.17 -10.94 -9.15
CA ALA A 165 -30.99 -11.10 -7.95
C ALA A 165 -31.22 -12.59 -7.60
N GLU A 166 -31.44 -13.45 -8.60
CA GLU A 166 -31.55 -14.90 -8.43
C GLU A 166 -30.24 -15.49 -7.88
N LEU A 167 -29.09 -15.16 -8.49
CA LEU A 167 -27.78 -15.63 -8.01
C LEU A 167 -27.44 -15.11 -6.61
N GLN A 168 -27.88 -13.90 -6.26
CA GLN A 168 -27.74 -13.38 -4.89
C GLN A 168 -28.63 -14.15 -3.90
N GLY A 169 -29.83 -14.54 -4.31
CA GLY A 169 -30.71 -15.43 -3.55
C GLY A 169 -30.09 -16.81 -3.34
N ASP A 170 -29.56 -17.42 -4.39
CA ASP A 170 -28.89 -18.72 -4.34
C ASP A 170 -27.64 -18.68 -3.47
N LEU A 171 -26.85 -17.61 -3.56
CA LEU A 171 -25.68 -17.40 -2.71
C LEU A 171 -26.08 -17.27 -1.24
N ALA A 172 -27.15 -16.55 -0.94
CA ALA A 172 -27.67 -16.44 0.43
C ALA A 172 -28.17 -17.80 0.95
N ALA A 173 -28.87 -18.58 0.13
CA ALA A 173 -29.34 -19.92 0.48
C ALA A 173 -28.18 -20.91 0.70
N ALA A 174 -27.14 -20.85 -0.13
CA ALA A 174 -25.93 -21.63 0.05
C ALA A 174 -25.20 -21.25 1.35
N HIS A 175 -25.12 -19.96 1.66
CA HIS A 175 -24.50 -19.49 2.90
C HIS A 175 -25.25 -19.98 4.15
N VAL A 176 -26.59 -19.94 4.14
CA VAL A 176 -27.40 -20.53 5.21
C VAL A 176 -27.13 -22.02 5.35
N THR A 177 -27.04 -22.74 4.22
CA THR A 177 -26.75 -24.20 4.23
C THR A 177 -25.37 -24.48 4.83
N ILE A 178 -24.35 -23.69 4.48
CA ILE A 178 -22.99 -23.80 5.05
C ILE A 178 -23.01 -23.52 6.55
N CYS A 179 -23.67 -22.45 7.00
CA CYS A 179 -23.78 -22.16 8.44
C CYS A 179 -24.46 -23.32 9.18
N THR A 180 -25.53 -23.89 8.61
CA THR A 180 -26.21 -25.03 9.23
C THR A 180 -25.33 -26.27 9.30
N SER A 181 -24.53 -26.57 8.27
CA SER A 181 -23.64 -27.73 8.28
C SER A 181 -22.47 -27.53 9.25
N GLU A 182 -21.95 -26.31 9.40
CA GLU A 182 -20.96 -25.97 10.42
C GLU A 182 -21.50 -26.16 11.85
N ASP A 183 -22.74 -25.75 12.10
CA ASP A 183 -23.38 -25.97 13.40
C ASP A 183 -23.53 -27.47 13.72
N HIS A 184 -23.93 -28.29 12.73
CA HIS A 184 -23.98 -29.75 12.89
C HIS A 184 -22.60 -30.37 13.14
N LEU A 185 -21.55 -29.87 12.47
CA LEU A 185 -20.18 -30.33 12.71
C LEU A 185 -19.74 -30.01 14.14
N ARG A 186 -20.02 -28.81 14.65
CA ARG A 186 -19.73 -28.45 16.05
C ARG A 186 -20.49 -29.33 17.05
N GLU A 187 -21.74 -29.68 16.74
CA GLU A 187 -22.52 -30.60 17.57
C GLU A 187 -21.90 -32.00 17.61
N MET A 188 -21.53 -32.55 16.45
CA MET A 188 -20.87 -33.85 16.32
C MET A 188 -19.49 -33.88 17.00
N GLU A 189 -18.71 -32.81 16.90
CA GLU A 189 -17.45 -32.65 17.63
C GLU A 189 -17.66 -32.63 19.15
N GLY A 190 -18.71 -31.95 19.60
CA GLY A 190 -19.15 -31.95 21.00
C GLY A 190 -19.55 -33.35 21.49
N GLU A 191 -20.27 -34.12 20.68
CA GLU A 191 -20.61 -35.51 20.98
C GLU A 191 -19.38 -36.42 21.04
N LEU A 192 -18.46 -36.28 20.09
CA LEU A 192 -17.21 -37.04 20.07
C LEU A 192 -16.36 -36.74 21.32
N HIS A 193 -16.31 -35.48 21.74
CA HIS A 193 -15.61 -35.11 22.97
C HIS A 193 -16.26 -35.75 24.21
N ARG A 194 -17.60 -35.68 24.31
CA ARG A 194 -18.35 -36.36 25.39
C ARG A 194 -18.13 -37.88 25.40
N ALA A 195 -18.08 -38.50 24.22
CA ALA A 195 -17.81 -39.93 24.10
C ALA A 195 -16.40 -40.29 24.57
N LYS A 196 -15.38 -39.51 24.19
CA LYS A 196 -13.99 -39.69 24.66
C LYS A 196 -13.87 -39.54 26.17
N THR A 197 -14.53 -38.54 26.76
CA THR A 197 -14.54 -38.37 28.21
C THR A 197 -15.16 -39.58 28.92
N ARG A 198 -16.29 -40.09 28.42
CA ARG A 198 -16.91 -41.31 28.96
C ARG A 198 -16.04 -42.54 28.81
N GLU A 199 -15.33 -42.67 27.69
CA GLU A 199 -14.37 -43.76 27.49
C GLU A 199 -13.27 -43.70 28.54
N THR A 200 -12.69 -42.52 28.79
CA THR A 200 -11.68 -42.34 29.84
C THR A 200 -12.22 -42.66 31.23
N GLU A 201 -13.42 -42.19 31.57
CA GLU A 201 -14.08 -42.49 32.85
C GLU A 201 -14.30 -44.01 33.02
N LEU A 202 -14.82 -44.69 32.00
CA LEU A 202 -15.02 -46.15 32.03
C LEU A 202 -13.71 -46.92 32.15
N THR A 203 -12.62 -46.45 31.52
CA THR A 203 -11.31 -47.09 31.67
C THR A 203 -10.76 -46.92 33.09
N GLU A 204 -10.95 -45.75 33.70
CA GLU A 204 -10.56 -45.50 35.10
C GLU A 204 -11.38 -46.37 36.06
N GLU A 205 -12.70 -46.47 35.86
CA GLU A 205 -13.58 -47.34 36.64
C GLU A 205 -13.18 -48.82 36.49
N CYS A 206 -12.88 -49.28 35.27
CA CYS A 206 -12.44 -50.65 35.02
C CYS A 206 -11.09 -50.94 35.71
N LEU A 207 -10.14 -50.00 35.68
CA LEU A 207 -8.86 -50.12 36.37
C LEU A 207 -9.06 -50.18 37.89
N ALA A 208 -9.91 -49.32 38.45
CA ALA A 208 -10.25 -49.32 39.86
C ALA A 208 -10.90 -50.65 40.30
N ALA A 209 -11.86 -51.15 39.52
CA ALA A 209 -12.50 -52.45 39.78
C ALA A 209 -11.49 -53.61 39.70
N ALA A 210 -10.58 -53.59 38.72
CA ALA A 210 -9.53 -54.61 38.59
C ALA A 210 -8.57 -54.61 39.78
N LEU A 211 -8.18 -53.44 40.28
CA LEU A 211 -7.36 -53.29 41.49
C LEU A 211 -8.11 -53.83 42.72
N GLN A 212 -9.40 -53.51 42.88
CA GLN A 212 -10.22 -54.01 43.98
C GLN A 212 -10.34 -55.55 43.95
N VAL A 213 -10.53 -56.15 42.76
CA VAL A 213 -10.53 -57.61 42.59
C VAL A 213 -9.16 -58.21 42.94
N GLN A 214 -8.07 -57.55 42.55
CA GLN A 214 -6.72 -57.99 42.88
C GLN A 214 -6.47 -57.95 44.40
N GLU A 215 -6.90 -56.90 45.09
CA GLU A 215 -6.81 -56.78 46.54
C GLU A 215 -7.66 -57.84 47.25
N SER A 216 -8.89 -58.07 46.78
CA SER A 216 -9.75 -59.14 47.28
C SER A 216 -9.11 -60.53 47.09
N ARG A 217 -8.46 -60.77 45.94
CA ARG A 217 -7.69 -61.99 45.69
C ARG A 217 -6.49 -62.11 46.62
N LYS A 218 -5.73 -61.03 46.86
CA LYS A 218 -4.62 -61.01 47.82
C LYS A 218 -5.10 -61.33 49.23
N ALA A 219 -6.21 -60.73 49.67
CA ALA A 219 -6.81 -61.00 50.97
C ALA A 219 -7.29 -62.46 51.10
N LYS A 220 -7.93 -63.02 50.06
CA LYS A 220 -8.31 -64.44 50.03
C LYS A 220 -7.10 -65.37 50.08
N ARG A 221 -6.04 -65.06 49.33
CA ARG A 221 -4.78 -65.83 49.37
C ARG A 221 -4.12 -65.79 50.75
N ALA A 222 -4.10 -64.63 51.41
CA ALA A 222 -3.59 -64.51 52.78
C ALA A 222 -4.40 -65.38 53.76
N ARG A 223 -5.74 -65.36 53.68
CA ARG A 223 -6.61 -66.22 54.50
C ARG A 223 -6.37 -67.72 54.24
N LEU A 224 -6.24 -68.11 52.96
CA LEU A 224 -5.93 -69.50 52.59
C LEU A 224 -4.56 -69.93 53.12
N ALA A 225 -3.55 -69.08 53.03
CA ALA A 225 -2.22 -69.35 53.58
C ALA A 225 -2.28 -69.55 55.11
N GLU A 226 -3.05 -68.73 55.83
CA GLU A 226 -3.21 -68.89 57.28
C GLU A 226 -3.95 -70.20 57.64
N MET A 227 -5.00 -70.57 56.88
CA MET A 227 -5.68 -71.85 57.07
C MET A 227 -4.76 -73.05 56.77
N LEU A 228 -3.94 -72.98 55.73
CA LEU A 228 -2.96 -74.02 55.42
C LEU A 228 -1.93 -74.16 56.54
N LYS A 229 -1.44 -73.05 57.10
CA LYS A 229 -0.55 -73.06 58.27
C LYS A 229 -1.22 -73.68 59.50
N GLY A 230 -2.52 -73.40 59.71
CA GLY A 230 -3.34 -74.05 60.73
C GLY A 230 -3.43 -75.57 60.54
N LEU A 231 -3.69 -76.02 59.30
CA LEU A 231 -3.74 -77.44 58.94
C LEU A 231 -2.39 -78.13 59.07
N GLU A 232 -1.28 -77.47 58.73
CA GLU A 232 0.07 -77.98 58.96
C GLU A 232 0.34 -78.19 60.46
N SER A 233 -0.08 -77.26 61.31
CA SER A 233 0.04 -77.43 62.77
C SER A 233 -0.79 -78.63 63.27
N ALA A 234 -2.03 -78.77 62.79
CA ALA A 234 -2.90 -79.88 63.15
C ALA A 234 -2.37 -81.23 62.65
N ASN A 235 -1.73 -81.26 61.48
CA ASN A 235 -1.08 -82.46 60.94
C ASN A 235 0.17 -82.83 61.75
N ASN A 236 0.94 -81.85 62.22
CA ASN A 236 2.06 -82.09 63.14
C ASN A 236 1.57 -82.65 64.49
N ASP A 237 0.44 -82.16 65.00
CA ASP A 237 -0.21 -82.71 66.21
C ASP A 237 -0.74 -84.13 65.99
N ARG A 238 -1.30 -84.41 64.81
CA ARG A 238 -1.66 -85.77 64.40
C ARG A 238 -0.44 -86.69 64.38
N GLY A 239 0.70 -86.24 63.84
CA GLY A 239 1.95 -87.00 63.87
C GLY A 239 2.45 -87.29 65.30
N ARG A 240 2.25 -86.35 66.24
CA ARG A 240 2.52 -86.58 67.67
C ARG A 240 1.58 -87.63 68.26
N LEU A 241 0.30 -87.60 67.92
CA LEU A 241 -0.67 -88.61 68.36
C LEU A 241 -0.39 -89.99 67.74
N GLU A 242 0.01 -90.06 66.48
CA GLU A 242 0.42 -91.30 65.82
C GLU A 242 1.65 -91.92 66.50
N ASN A 243 2.61 -91.09 66.95
CA ASN A 243 3.73 -91.55 67.79
C ASN A 243 3.27 -92.08 69.16
N VAL A 244 2.30 -91.43 69.82
CA VAL A 244 1.73 -91.94 71.08
C VAL A 244 1.03 -93.29 70.86
N VAL A 245 0.26 -93.41 69.76
CA VAL A 245 -0.39 -94.68 69.39
C VAL A 245 0.64 -95.76 69.08
N ALA A 246 1.77 -95.43 68.45
CA ALA A 246 2.85 -96.38 68.20
C ALA A 246 3.49 -96.88 69.50
N VAL A 247 3.74 -95.98 70.46
CA VAL A 247 4.24 -96.34 71.80
C VAL A 247 3.25 -97.25 72.54
N LEU A 248 1.96 -96.91 72.53
CA LEU A 248 0.92 -97.75 73.14
C LEU A 248 0.80 -99.13 72.47
N ARG A 249 1.06 -99.22 71.16
CA ARG A 249 1.06 -100.49 70.42
C ARG A 249 2.24 -101.39 70.81
N ASP A 250 3.40 -100.79 71.10
CA ASP A 250 4.60 -101.50 71.55
C ASP A 250 4.47 -101.95 73.02
N GLU A 251 3.84 -101.13 73.87
CA GLU A 251 3.45 -101.49 75.23
C GLU A 251 2.43 -102.65 75.24
N LEU A 252 1.44 -102.63 74.35
CA LEU A 252 0.47 -103.74 74.19
C LEU A 252 1.15 -105.02 73.68
N GLY A 253 2.12 -104.90 72.77
CA GLY A 253 2.95 -106.01 72.30
C GLY A 253 3.85 -106.61 73.39
N SER A 254 4.19 -105.82 74.41
CA SER A 254 4.95 -106.28 75.58
C SER A 254 4.06 -106.95 76.63
N ALA A 255 2.83 -106.44 76.84
CA ALA A 255 1.83 -107.06 77.70
C ALA A 255 1.32 -108.42 77.17
N THR A 256 1.16 -108.55 75.84
CA THR A 256 0.73 -109.81 75.21
C THR A 256 1.77 -110.93 75.37
N ARG A 257 3.07 -110.60 75.30
CA ARG A 257 4.17 -111.55 75.53
C ARG A 257 4.24 -112.04 76.98
N TRP A 258 3.87 -111.21 77.95
CA TRP A 258 3.79 -111.59 79.36
C TRP A 258 2.60 -112.53 79.65
N LEU A 259 1.48 -112.36 78.93
CA LEU A 259 0.29 -113.23 79.04
C LEU A 259 0.50 -114.61 78.41
N GLU A 260 1.33 -114.73 77.37
CA GLU A 260 1.69 -116.02 76.76
C GLU A 260 2.65 -116.84 77.65
N GLU A 261 3.46 -116.17 78.47
CA GLU A 261 4.39 -116.81 79.42
C GLU A 261 3.69 -117.33 80.70
N GLU A 262 2.55 -116.75 81.09
CA GLU A 262 1.70 -117.24 82.19
C GLU A 262 0.70 -118.34 81.76
N ARG A 263 0.33 -118.42 80.47
CA ARG A 263 -0.50 -119.51 79.94
C ARG A 263 0.18 -120.88 79.96
N ALA A 264 1.52 -120.92 79.93
CA ALA A 264 2.29 -122.17 80.03
C ALA A 264 2.33 -122.78 81.45
N LYS A 265 1.81 -122.09 82.47
CA LYS A 265 1.72 -122.59 83.86
C LYS A 265 0.31 -123.04 84.26
N ALA A 266 -0.65 -123.00 83.32
CA ALA A 266 -2.07 -123.23 83.58
C ALA A 266 -2.61 -124.60 83.08
N ASP A 267 -1.75 -125.53 82.65
CA ASP A 267 -2.10 -126.93 82.32
C ASP A 267 -2.29 -127.82 83.57
N SER A 268 -2.71 -127.23 84.69
CA SER A 268 -2.76 -127.86 86.02
C SER A 268 -4.11 -127.70 86.73
N ARG A 269 -5.21 -127.37 86.02
CA ARG A 269 -6.55 -127.29 86.65
C ARG A 269 -7.63 -127.89 85.77
N GLU A 270 -7.49 -129.21 85.63
CA GLU A 270 -8.41 -130.31 85.33
C GLU A 270 -9.76 -130.27 86.11
N GLU A 271 -10.21 -129.08 86.54
CA GLU A 271 -11.35 -128.86 87.44
C GLU A 271 -12.44 -127.96 86.80
N ALA A 272 -12.21 -127.48 85.57
CA ALA A 272 -13.20 -126.71 84.80
C ALA A 272 -14.08 -127.58 83.87
N GLU A 273 -13.87 -128.91 83.86
CA GLU A 273 -14.57 -129.85 82.96
C GLU A 273 -15.99 -130.24 83.46
N GLU A 274 -16.31 -130.03 84.74
CA GLU A 274 -17.66 -130.30 85.27
C GLU A 274 -18.65 -129.13 85.11
N ASP A 275 -18.18 -127.89 84.89
CA ASP A 275 -19.05 -126.72 84.71
C ASP A 275 -19.61 -126.59 83.28
N LEU A 276 -18.99 -127.29 82.31
CA LEU A 276 -19.45 -127.36 80.91
C LEU A 276 -20.60 -128.35 80.68
N LYS A 277 -20.78 -129.35 81.56
CA LYS A 277 -21.90 -130.30 81.45
C LYS A 277 -23.24 -129.69 81.87
N ARG A 278 -23.22 -128.60 82.65
CA ARG A 278 -24.43 -127.87 83.10
C ARG A 278 -24.98 -126.91 82.03
N ARG A 279 -24.13 -126.42 81.11
CA ARG A 279 -24.51 -125.49 80.02
C ARG A 279 -25.05 -126.17 78.75
N LEU A 280 -25.08 -127.50 78.70
CA LEU A 280 -25.58 -128.26 77.54
C LEU A 280 -27.11 -128.47 77.57
N VAL A 281 -27.74 -128.36 78.75
CA VAL A 281 -29.20 -128.56 78.92
C VAL A 281 -29.98 -127.27 78.59
N GLU A 282 -29.40 -126.08 78.81
CA GLU A 282 -30.02 -124.78 78.51
C GLU A 282 -29.96 -124.40 77.01
N ALA A 283 -29.15 -125.10 76.20
CA ALA A 283 -29.01 -124.85 74.76
C ALA A 283 -30.09 -125.56 73.90
N ILE A 284 -30.82 -126.53 74.45
CA ILE A 284 -31.83 -127.32 73.73
C ILE A 284 -33.19 -126.60 73.68
N GLU A 285 -33.48 -125.71 74.63
CA GLU A 285 -34.73 -124.92 74.68
C GLU A 285 -34.68 -123.64 73.83
N ALA A 286 -33.49 -123.17 73.45
CA ALA A 286 -33.31 -122.01 72.55
C ALA A 286 -33.52 -122.33 71.05
N ALA A 287 -33.54 -123.62 70.67
CA ALA A 287 -33.72 -124.04 69.27
C ALA A 287 -35.19 -123.98 68.80
N ALA A 288 -36.16 -123.82 69.70
CA ALA A 288 -37.58 -123.72 69.36
C ALA A 288 -38.01 -122.28 68.95
N GLN A 289 -37.23 -121.25 69.29
CA GLN A 289 -37.51 -119.84 68.92
C GLN A 289 -36.91 -119.42 67.56
N ALA A 290 -36.10 -120.28 66.92
CA ALA A 290 -35.47 -119.99 65.63
C ALA A 290 -36.39 -120.23 64.41
N ASN A 291 -37.54 -120.89 64.60
CA ASN A 291 -38.49 -121.16 63.50
C ASN A 291 -39.50 -120.03 63.25
N ASP A 292 -39.78 -119.17 64.24
CA ASP A 292 -40.70 -118.04 64.06
C ASP A 292 -40.03 -116.84 63.34
N LEU A 293 -38.70 -116.70 63.43
CA LEU A 293 -37.93 -115.66 62.72
C LEU A 293 -37.73 -115.94 61.23
N LEU A 294 -37.82 -117.21 60.81
CA LEU A 294 -37.65 -117.61 59.40
C LEU A 294 -38.87 -117.25 58.53
N GLU A 295 -40.07 -117.25 59.10
CA GLU A 295 -41.28 -116.79 58.40
C GLU A 295 -41.39 -115.26 58.36
N GLU A 296 -40.80 -114.55 59.32
CA GLU A 296 -40.68 -113.08 59.31
C GLU A 296 -39.66 -112.57 58.27
N GLU A 297 -38.61 -113.34 57.96
CA GLU A 297 -37.70 -113.01 56.85
C GLU A 297 -38.34 -113.23 55.47
N LYS A 298 -39.23 -114.21 55.31
CA LYS A 298 -39.92 -114.45 54.04
C LYS A 298 -40.92 -113.36 53.69
N THR A 299 -41.53 -112.70 54.67
CA THR A 299 -42.41 -111.53 54.45
C THR A 299 -41.58 -110.28 54.14
N LYS A 300 -40.47 -110.04 54.85
CA LYS A 300 -39.53 -108.94 54.55
C LYS A 300 -38.85 -109.08 53.18
N ALA A 301 -38.56 -110.31 52.73
CA ALA A 301 -38.01 -110.55 51.39
C ALA A 301 -38.98 -110.21 50.26
N ARG A 302 -40.30 -110.38 50.46
CA ARG A 302 -41.33 -109.98 49.48
C ARG A 302 -41.50 -108.45 49.43
N GLU A 303 -41.42 -107.77 50.56
CA GLU A 303 -41.43 -106.30 50.63
C GLU A 303 -40.18 -105.66 50.00
N LEU A 304 -39.01 -106.28 50.20
CA LEU A 304 -37.76 -105.85 49.57
C LEU A 304 -37.75 -106.06 48.05
N SER A 305 -38.42 -107.11 47.55
CA SER A 305 -38.62 -107.31 46.11
C SER A 305 -39.49 -106.21 45.50
N GLY A 306 -40.59 -105.82 46.17
CA GLY A 306 -41.44 -104.71 45.71
C GLY A 306 -40.71 -103.36 45.73
N ALA A 307 -39.91 -103.09 46.77
CA ALA A 307 -39.10 -101.88 46.87
C ALA A 307 -38.00 -101.82 45.80
N LYS A 308 -37.42 -102.98 45.44
CA LYS A 308 -36.45 -103.09 44.35
C LYS A 308 -37.07 -102.73 42.99
N ASP A 309 -38.25 -103.27 42.67
CA ASP A 309 -38.92 -102.98 41.40
C ASP A 309 -39.37 -101.51 41.29
N ASP A 310 -39.72 -100.88 42.42
CA ASP A 310 -40.05 -99.46 42.48
C ASP A 310 -38.80 -98.57 42.33
N LEU A 311 -37.66 -98.97 42.91
CA LEU A 311 -36.37 -98.32 42.70
C LEU A 311 -35.87 -98.47 41.26
N GLU A 312 -36.05 -99.63 40.63
CA GLU A 312 -35.71 -99.84 39.22
C GLU A 312 -36.58 -98.98 38.29
N ARG A 313 -37.87 -98.83 38.58
CA ARG A 313 -38.75 -97.88 37.86
C ARG A 313 -38.31 -96.43 38.05
N ARG A 314 -37.94 -96.02 39.27
CA ARG A 314 -37.42 -94.66 39.55
C ARG A 314 -36.06 -94.41 38.91
N LEU A 315 -35.16 -95.39 38.90
CA LEU A 315 -33.87 -95.33 38.21
C LEU A 315 -34.07 -95.24 36.69
N SER A 316 -34.99 -95.99 36.12
CA SER A 316 -35.33 -95.91 34.69
C SER A 316 -35.91 -94.53 34.32
N GLY A 317 -36.76 -93.96 35.18
CA GLY A 317 -37.25 -92.59 35.05
C GLY A 317 -36.13 -91.54 35.11
N ALA A 318 -35.32 -91.58 36.17
CA ALA A 318 -34.19 -90.67 36.36
C ALA A 318 -33.17 -90.77 35.22
N ASN A 319 -32.93 -91.97 34.69
CA ASN A 319 -31.99 -92.17 33.59
C ASN A 319 -32.53 -91.58 32.27
N LYS A 320 -33.85 -91.64 32.02
CA LYS A 320 -34.48 -90.92 30.90
C LYS A 320 -34.35 -89.40 31.06
N ASP A 321 -34.51 -88.89 32.27
CA ASP A 321 -34.36 -87.46 32.55
C ASP A 321 -32.89 -87.00 32.38
N ILE A 322 -31.92 -87.79 32.83
CA ILE A 322 -30.48 -87.53 32.61
C ILE A 322 -30.13 -87.54 31.12
N VAL A 323 -30.68 -88.47 30.34
CA VAL A 323 -30.46 -88.50 28.88
C VAL A 323 -31.09 -87.29 28.21
N SER A 324 -32.29 -86.87 28.62
CA SER A 324 -32.95 -85.68 28.07
C SER A 324 -32.21 -84.38 28.40
N THR A 325 -31.69 -84.25 29.63
CA THR A 325 -30.90 -83.09 30.06
C THR A 325 -29.53 -83.06 29.40
N ARG A 326 -28.88 -84.22 29.20
CA ARG A 326 -27.63 -84.33 28.44
C ARG A 326 -27.82 -83.90 26.99
N ARG A 327 -28.92 -84.29 26.33
CA ARG A 327 -29.24 -83.85 24.97
C ARG A 327 -29.42 -82.33 24.90
N ARG A 328 -30.16 -81.75 25.86
CA ARG A 328 -30.37 -80.30 25.96
C ARG A 328 -29.06 -79.55 26.22
N LEU A 329 -28.16 -80.11 27.03
CA LEU A 329 -26.84 -79.54 27.28
C LEU A 329 -25.97 -79.54 26.01
N GLU A 330 -26.00 -80.60 25.20
CA GLU A 330 -25.27 -80.65 23.94
C GLU A 330 -25.84 -79.68 22.89
N GLU A 331 -27.16 -79.48 22.85
CA GLU A 331 -27.79 -78.45 22.02
C GLU A 331 -27.35 -77.03 22.44
N GLU A 332 -27.31 -76.75 23.74
CA GLU A 332 -26.84 -75.45 24.26
C GLU A 332 -25.32 -75.25 24.06
N LYS A 333 -24.50 -76.31 24.17
CA LYS A 333 -23.08 -76.25 23.77
C LYS A 333 -22.90 -75.92 22.29
N GLY A 334 -23.75 -76.48 21.43
CA GLY A 334 -23.78 -76.15 20.00
C GLY A 334 -24.09 -74.67 19.76
N LYS A 335 -25.13 -74.13 20.43
CA LYS A 335 -25.46 -72.70 20.36
C LYS A 335 -24.35 -71.80 20.90
N ALA A 336 -23.74 -72.16 22.02
CA ALA A 336 -22.62 -71.43 22.61
C ALA A 336 -21.37 -71.43 21.70
N LYS A 337 -21.14 -72.52 20.96
CA LYS A 337 -20.07 -72.56 19.94
C LYS A 337 -20.36 -71.59 18.79
N VAL A 338 -21.58 -71.60 18.24
CA VAL A 338 -21.98 -70.65 17.18
C VAL A 338 -21.89 -69.20 17.63
N LEU A 339 -22.22 -68.89 18.89
CA LEU A 339 -22.07 -67.55 19.44
C LEU A 339 -20.59 -67.14 19.59
N ARG A 340 -19.71 -68.05 20.00
CA ARG A 340 -18.26 -67.80 20.04
C ARG A 340 -17.69 -67.55 18.65
N ASP A 341 -18.03 -68.37 17.68
CA ASP A 341 -17.56 -68.19 16.29
C ASP A 341 -18.04 -66.84 15.71
N LYS A 342 -19.27 -66.41 16.05
CA LYS A 342 -19.78 -65.08 15.69
C LYS A 342 -19.02 -63.96 16.41
N GLN A 343 -18.74 -64.11 17.70
CA GLN A 343 -17.98 -63.14 18.49
C GLN A 343 -16.56 -62.96 17.93
N GLU A 344 -15.85 -64.05 17.65
CA GLU A 344 -14.53 -64.01 17.00
C GLU A 344 -14.59 -63.34 15.62
N GLY A 345 -15.66 -63.58 14.85
CA GLY A 345 -15.92 -62.90 13.58
C GLY A 345 -16.22 -61.40 13.72
N PHE A 346 -16.82 -60.95 14.83
CA PHE A 346 -16.98 -59.53 15.14
C PHE A 346 -15.66 -58.91 15.58
N GLU A 347 -14.92 -59.55 16.48
CA GLU A 347 -13.61 -59.09 16.96
C GLU A 347 -12.63 -58.92 15.80
N ARG A 348 -12.60 -59.85 14.84
CA ARG A 348 -11.76 -59.74 13.64
C ARG A 348 -12.15 -58.54 12.77
N ARG A 349 -13.45 -58.30 12.53
CA ARG A 349 -13.93 -57.15 11.76
C ARG A 349 -13.65 -55.82 12.46
N VAL A 350 -13.75 -55.78 13.78
CA VAL A 350 -13.42 -54.61 14.59
C VAL A 350 -11.91 -54.31 14.48
N LEU A 351 -11.05 -55.32 14.61
CA LEU A 351 -9.59 -55.15 14.44
C LEU A 351 -9.21 -54.72 13.02
N GLU A 352 -9.86 -55.27 11.99
CA GLU A 352 -9.68 -54.83 10.59
C GLU A 352 -10.11 -53.37 10.39
N ALA A 353 -11.23 -52.96 10.99
CA ALA A 353 -11.69 -51.57 10.94
C ALA A 353 -10.72 -50.61 11.65
N TYR A 354 -10.17 -51.00 12.80
CA TYR A 354 -9.13 -50.21 13.48
C TYR A 354 -7.85 -50.10 12.64
N ALA A 355 -7.38 -51.21 12.05
CA ALA A 355 -6.20 -51.20 11.18
C ALA A 355 -6.43 -50.34 9.93
N GLN A 356 -7.65 -50.31 9.38
CA GLN A 356 -8.02 -49.43 8.28
C GLN A 356 -8.07 -47.97 8.72
N GLY A 357 -8.61 -47.69 9.91
CA GLY A 357 -8.59 -46.36 10.53
C GLY A 357 -7.16 -45.83 10.70
N ASP A 358 -6.25 -46.65 11.23
CA ASP A 358 -4.85 -46.30 11.41
C ASP A 358 -4.14 -45.98 10.08
N ARG A 359 -4.45 -46.72 9.01
CA ARG A 359 -3.93 -46.43 7.65
C ARG A 359 -4.42 -45.08 7.14
N LEU A 360 -5.71 -44.78 7.28
CA LEU A 360 -6.27 -43.50 6.87
C LEU A 360 -5.69 -42.34 7.68
N VAL A 361 -5.51 -42.50 8.99
CA VAL A 361 -4.86 -41.50 9.84
C VAL A 361 -3.39 -41.29 9.44
N ALA A 362 -2.67 -42.36 9.08
CA ALA A 362 -1.30 -42.24 8.59
C ALA A 362 -1.24 -41.53 7.22
N GLU A 363 -2.19 -41.80 6.33
CA GLU A 363 -2.31 -41.13 5.03
C GLU A 363 -2.64 -39.64 5.19
N GLU A 364 -3.58 -39.28 6.06
CA GLU A 364 -3.91 -37.88 6.36
C GLU A 364 -2.76 -37.14 7.04
N ARG A 365 -2.00 -37.81 7.93
CA ARG A 365 -0.76 -37.23 8.49
C ARG A 365 0.31 -37.02 7.43
N SER A 366 0.41 -37.92 6.45
CA SER A 366 1.32 -37.80 5.31
C SER A 366 0.93 -36.61 4.43
N LYS A 367 -0.34 -36.52 4.01
CA LYS A 367 -0.88 -35.40 3.24
C LYS A 367 -0.72 -34.07 4.00
N GLY A 368 -0.98 -34.06 5.30
CA GLY A 368 -0.79 -32.90 6.15
C GLY A 368 0.66 -32.41 6.20
N LYS A 369 1.65 -33.30 6.14
CA LYS A 369 3.06 -32.92 6.02
C LYS A 369 3.38 -32.31 4.66
N ILE A 370 2.84 -32.87 3.57
CA ILE A 370 3.03 -32.35 2.21
C ILE A 370 2.40 -30.95 2.10
N LEU A 371 1.15 -30.79 2.53
CA LEU A 371 0.46 -29.50 2.52
C LEU A 371 1.16 -28.44 3.38
N LYS A 372 1.73 -28.85 4.52
CA LYS A 372 2.53 -27.96 5.34
C LYS A 372 3.80 -27.51 4.62
N GLN A 373 4.49 -28.43 3.95
CA GLN A 373 5.68 -28.10 3.17
C GLN A 373 5.35 -27.18 1.98
N GLU A 374 4.27 -27.46 1.24
CA GLU A 374 3.81 -26.59 0.15
C GLU A 374 3.42 -25.19 0.65
N LYS A 375 2.78 -25.11 1.83
CA LYS A 375 2.48 -23.84 2.48
C LYS A 375 3.77 -23.08 2.82
N ASP A 376 4.74 -23.74 3.45
CA ASP A 376 6.01 -23.12 3.83
C ASP A 376 6.79 -22.64 2.58
N ASP A 377 6.76 -23.40 1.48
CA ASP A 377 7.36 -23.03 0.19
C ASP A 377 6.67 -21.83 -0.48
N LEU A 378 5.33 -21.74 -0.38
CA LEU A 378 4.55 -20.61 -0.87
C LEU A 378 4.77 -19.36 -0.01
N GLU A 379 4.85 -19.49 1.31
CA GLU A 379 5.20 -18.38 2.21
C GLU A 379 6.61 -17.85 1.90
N HIS A 380 7.57 -18.75 1.62
CA HIS A 380 8.90 -18.37 1.18
C HIS A 380 8.89 -17.63 -0.17
N HIS A 381 8.16 -18.14 -1.17
CA HIS A 381 8.01 -17.46 -2.47
C HIS A 381 7.33 -16.09 -2.34
N LEU A 382 6.30 -15.98 -1.51
CA LEU A 382 5.63 -14.70 -1.25
C LEU A 382 6.60 -13.70 -0.61
N HIS A 383 7.42 -14.16 0.34
CA HIS A 383 8.45 -13.34 0.94
C HIS A 383 9.48 -12.87 -0.10
N GLU A 384 9.99 -13.76 -0.95
CA GLU A 384 10.92 -13.38 -2.03
C GLU A 384 10.33 -12.35 -3.00
N VAL A 385 9.06 -12.55 -3.41
CA VAL A 385 8.36 -11.62 -4.30
C VAL A 385 8.19 -10.26 -3.62
N ASN A 386 7.87 -10.23 -2.33
CA ASN A 386 7.77 -8.99 -1.56
C ASN A 386 9.13 -8.27 -1.48
N VAL A 387 10.22 -8.98 -1.18
CA VAL A 387 11.57 -8.38 -1.17
C VAL A 387 11.96 -7.85 -2.55
N LYS A 388 11.65 -8.57 -3.63
CA LYS A 388 11.88 -8.11 -5.01
C LYS A 388 11.06 -6.85 -5.33
N SER A 389 9.78 -6.82 -4.92
CA SER A 389 8.89 -5.68 -5.09
C SER A 389 9.37 -4.44 -4.33
N GLU A 390 9.79 -4.60 -3.08
CA GLU A 390 10.35 -3.51 -2.27
C GLU A 390 11.66 -2.96 -2.88
N ARG A 391 12.53 -3.84 -3.39
CA ARG A 391 13.75 -3.43 -4.09
C ARG A 391 13.43 -2.59 -5.34
N LEU A 392 12.46 -3.04 -6.17
CA LEU A 392 12.04 -2.30 -7.36
C LEU A 392 11.39 -0.95 -7.01
N LEU A 393 10.58 -0.90 -5.96
CA LEU A 393 10.02 0.33 -5.43
C LEU A 393 11.11 1.30 -4.98
N TYR A 394 12.13 0.80 -4.27
CA TYR A 394 13.26 1.61 -3.87
C TYR A 394 14.02 2.15 -5.09
N GLU A 395 14.37 1.29 -6.06
CA GLU A 395 15.02 1.72 -7.30
C GLU A 395 14.22 2.80 -8.05
N GLU A 396 12.90 2.64 -8.14
CA GLU A 396 12.02 3.61 -8.79
C GLU A 396 11.95 4.93 -8.04
N GLN A 397 11.94 4.90 -6.70
CA GLN A 397 12.05 6.11 -5.87
C GLN A 397 13.39 6.82 -6.08
N THR A 398 14.50 6.09 -6.17
CA THR A 398 15.83 6.67 -6.42
C THR A 398 15.90 7.30 -7.81
N LYS A 399 15.39 6.62 -8.85
CA LYS A 399 15.28 7.18 -10.21
C LYS A 399 14.44 8.46 -10.24
N ASN A 400 13.30 8.47 -9.55
CA ASN A 400 12.44 9.66 -9.47
C ASN A 400 13.12 10.83 -8.74
N ARG A 401 13.92 10.56 -7.69
CA ARG A 401 14.76 11.58 -7.05
C ARG A 401 15.78 12.16 -8.02
N ILE A 402 16.55 11.30 -8.70
CA ILE A 402 17.55 11.72 -9.69
C ILE A 402 16.90 12.55 -10.81
N LEU A 403 15.74 12.14 -11.33
CA LEU A 403 15.01 12.89 -12.33
C LEU A 403 14.50 14.25 -11.81
N SER A 404 14.08 14.31 -10.55
CA SER A 404 13.69 15.57 -9.90
C SER A 404 14.88 16.53 -9.79
N ASP A 405 16.05 16.02 -9.40
CA ASP A 405 17.29 16.80 -9.28
C ASP A 405 17.75 17.32 -10.65
N ILE A 406 17.74 16.45 -11.68
CA ILE A 406 18.04 16.86 -13.08
C ILE A 406 17.06 17.94 -13.55
N ARG A 407 15.75 17.80 -13.27
CA ARG A 407 14.76 18.83 -13.63
C ARG A 407 15.03 20.15 -12.90
N HIS A 408 15.43 20.10 -11.64
CA HIS A 408 15.77 21.29 -10.88
C HIS A 408 17.00 21.99 -11.45
N GLU A 409 18.07 21.25 -11.71
CA GLU A 409 19.29 21.74 -12.34
C GLU A 409 19.03 22.35 -13.72
N LEU A 410 18.22 21.70 -14.56
CA LEU A 410 17.83 22.24 -15.86
C LEU A 410 17.03 23.54 -15.73
N ARG A 411 16.13 23.65 -14.76
CA ARG A 411 15.41 24.91 -14.49
C ARG A 411 16.36 26.01 -14.06
N LEU A 412 17.34 25.69 -13.21
CA LEU A 412 18.35 26.64 -12.75
C LEU A 412 19.17 27.16 -13.93
N ARG A 413 19.75 26.26 -14.74
CA ARG A 413 20.50 26.64 -15.96
C ARG A 413 19.66 27.45 -16.95
N LEU A 414 18.39 27.11 -17.11
CA LEU A 414 17.49 27.84 -18.01
C LEU A 414 17.15 29.22 -17.45
N SER A 415 17.11 29.39 -16.13
CA SER A 415 16.98 30.70 -15.49
C SER A 415 18.26 31.54 -15.62
N GLU A 416 19.43 30.93 -15.48
CA GLU A 416 20.74 31.57 -15.69
C GLU A 416 20.91 32.02 -17.14
N ALA A 417 20.58 31.16 -18.10
CA ALA A 417 20.62 31.49 -19.53
C ALA A 417 19.66 32.64 -19.86
N ARG A 418 18.45 32.66 -19.27
CA ARG A 418 17.51 33.78 -19.41
C ARG A 418 18.07 35.08 -18.81
N ALA A 419 18.70 35.00 -17.65
CA ALA A 419 19.33 36.16 -17.01
C ALA A 419 20.51 36.69 -17.84
N SER A 420 21.36 35.80 -18.37
CA SER A 420 22.46 36.15 -19.28
C SER A 420 21.94 36.81 -20.55
N ASN A 421 20.94 36.22 -21.21
CA ASN A 421 20.33 36.79 -22.40
C ASN A 421 19.67 38.16 -22.11
N ALA A 422 19.04 38.33 -20.94
CA ALA A 422 18.48 39.62 -20.54
C ALA A 422 19.58 40.68 -20.29
N ALA A 423 20.72 40.27 -19.72
CA ALA A 423 21.87 41.13 -19.53
C ALA A 423 22.50 41.55 -20.87
N GLU A 424 22.64 40.61 -21.81
CA GLU A 424 23.12 40.87 -23.17
C GLU A 424 22.16 41.79 -23.94
N ALA A 425 20.85 41.54 -23.88
CA ALA A 425 19.85 42.42 -24.50
C ALA A 425 19.90 43.84 -23.90
N SER A 426 20.12 43.96 -22.59
CA SER A 426 20.28 45.25 -21.91
C SER A 426 21.59 45.94 -22.28
N LYS A 427 22.66 45.19 -22.55
CA LYS A 427 23.93 45.72 -23.08
C LYS A 427 23.76 46.20 -24.53
N ALA A 428 23.19 45.37 -25.40
CA ALA A 428 22.91 45.72 -26.78
C ALA A 428 22.01 46.95 -26.92
N LYS A 429 21.02 47.11 -26.03
CA LYS A 429 20.19 48.33 -25.96
C LYS A 429 21.04 49.56 -25.61
N ARG A 430 21.91 49.48 -24.59
CA ARG A 430 22.82 50.57 -24.22
C ARG A 430 23.77 50.93 -25.35
N ASP A 431 24.33 49.94 -26.04
CA ASP A 431 25.23 50.15 -27.18
C ASP A 431 24.49 50.81 -28.36
N LYS A 432 23.25 50.39 -28.64
CA LYS A 432 22.39 51.03 -29.64
C LYS A 432 22.08 52.48 -29.30
N ASP A 433 21.73 52.77 -28.04
CA ASP A 433 21.45 54.13 -27.57
C ASP A 433 22.71 55.01 -27.65
N ALA A 434 23.87 54.46 -27.29
CA ALA A 434 25.17 55.14 -27.43
C ALA A 434 25.50 55.45 -28.90
N LEU A 435 25.30 54.48 -29.81
CA LEU A 435 25.49 54.67 -31.25
C LEU A 435 24.52 55.70 -31.82
N SER A 436 23.25 55.68 -31.41
CA SER A 436 22.27 56.68 -31.84
C SER A 436 22.63 58.09 -31.36
N LYS A 437 23.14 58.22 -30.12
CA LYS A 437 23.65 59.49 -29.59
C LYS A 437 24.91 59.98 -30.34
N ALA A 438 25.84 59.08 -30.64
CA ALA A 438 27.03 59.38 -31.42
C ALA A 438 26.65 59.81 -32.86
N HIS A 439 25.73 59.10 -33.50
CA HIS A 439 25.19 59.45 -34.82
C HIS A 439 24.51 60.82 -34.82
N ALA A 440 23.67 61.12 -33.82
CA ALA A 440 23.05 62.44 -33.68
C ALA A 440 24.09 63.56 -33.52
N THR A 441 25.13 63.32 -32.73
CA THR A 441 26.25 64.26 -32.53
C THR A 441 27.04 64.47 -33.84
N ALA A 442 27.28 63.40 -34.59
CA ALA A 442 27.95 63.46 -35.88
C ALA A 442 27.11 64.22 -36.92
N LEU A 443 25.80 63.97 -37.01
CA LEU A 443 24.89 64.73 -37.87
C LEU A 443 24.90 66.22 -37.54
N ASP A 444 24.89 66.56 -36.26
CA ASP A 444 24.94 67.96 -35.83
C ASP A 444 26.27 68.62 -36.20
N ARG A 445 27.39 67.91 -36.09
CA ARG A 445 28.70 68.38 -36.57
C ARG A 445 28.70 68.59 -38.09
N VAL A 446 28.13 67.65 -38.86
CA VAL A 446 27.99 67.80 -40.32
C VAL A 446 27.15 69.02 -40.66
N ARG A 447 26.02 69.26 -39.97
CA ARG A 447 25.20 70.46 -40.16
C ARG A 447 25.99 71.74 -39.90
N ARG A 448 26.75 71.82 -38.79
CA ARG A 448 27.60 72.98 -38.50
C ARG A 448 28.67 73.20 -39.56
N LEU A 449 29.30 72.14 -40.04
CA LEU A 449 30.28 72.23 -41.13
C LEU A 449 29.63 72.67 -42.44
N GLN A 450 28.42 72.20 -42.74
CA GLN A 450 27.64 72.63 -43.90
C GLN A 450 27.34 74.12 -43.82
N THR A 451 26.84 74.62 -42.68
CA THR A 451 26.58 76.05 -42.46
C THR A 451 27.85 76.88 -42.59
N SER A 452 28.98 76.38 -42.07
CA SER A 452 30.29 77.04 -42.24
C SER A 452 30.73 77.07 -43.71
N LEU A 453 30.53 75.98 -44.45
CA LEU A 453 30.86 75.91 -45.87
C LEU A 453 30.02 76.91 -46.67
N ASP A 454 28.71 76.97 -46.40
CA ASP A 454 27.81 77.90 -47.08
C ASP A 454 28.17 79.36 -46.75
N ALA A 455 28.56 79.66 -45.51
CA ALA A 455 29.08 80.97 -45.12
C ALA A 455 30.37 81.32 -45.90
N THR A 456 31.31 80.37 -46.05
CA THR A 456 32.53 80.59 -46.84
C THR A 456 32.23 80.78 -48.33
N ARG A 457 31.25 80.05 -48.89
CA ARG A 457 30.80 80.24 -50.28
C ARG A 457 30.20 81.62 -50.49
N HIS A 458 29.34 82.09 -49.58
CA HIS A 458 28.83 83.45 -49.63
C HIS A 458 29.94 84.49 -49.52
N ARG A 459 30.95 84.28 -48.66
CA ARG A 459 32.09 85.20 -48.57
C ARG A 459 32.91 85.22 -49.87
N LEU A 460 33.14 84.06 -50.49
CA LEU A 460 33.81 83.98 -51.80
C LEU A 460 33.02 84.72 -52.87
N GLN A 461 31.69 84.54 -52.92
CA GLN A 461 30.84 85.27 -53.86
C GLN A 461 30.94 86.79 -53.65
N GLN A 462 30.89 87.27 -52.41
CA GLN A 462 31.08 88.70 -52.10
C GLN A 462 32.44 89.22 -52.59
N LEU A 463 33.51 88.45 -52.37
CA LEU A 463 34.84 88.82 -52.84
C LEU A 463 34.95 88.82 -54.38
N GLU A 464 34.25 87.92 -55.05
CA GLU A 464 34.17 87.90 -56.52
C GLU A 464 33.40 89.12 -57.05
N ASP A 465 32.29 89.50 -56.42
CA ASP A 465 31.51 90.69 -56.76
C ASP A 465 32.35 91.97 -56.51
N GLU A 466 33.05 92.05 -55.37
CA GLU A 466 34.01 93.13 -55.06
C GLU A 466 35.12 93.20 -56.12
N ARG A 467 35.72 92.06 -56.49
CA ARG A 467 36.75 92.00 -57.55
C ARG A 467 36.22 92.52 -58.88
N GLN A 468 35.02 92.09 -59.29
CA GLN A 468 34.38 92.56 -60.53
C GLN A 468 34.12 94.07 -60.48
N SER A 469 33.66 94.59 -59.34
CA SER A 469 33.49 96.04 -59.14
C SER A 469 34.81 96.79 -59.27
N PHE A 470 35.89 96.30 -58.63
CA PHE A 470 37.23 96.90 -58.78
C PHE A 470 37.73 96.85 -60.23
N GLU A 471 37.48 95.75 -60.95
CA GLU A 471 37.88 95.59 -62.34
C GLU A 471 37.14 96.57 -63.26
N GLN A 472 35.83 96.77 -63.03
CA GLN A 472 35.04 97.80 -63.70
C GLN A 472 35.56 99.21 -63.40
N ASN A 473 35.84 99.53 -62.14
CA ASN A 473 36.42 100.82 -61.74
C ASN A 473 37.78 101.04 -62.41
N LEU A 474 38.64 100.01 -62.47
CA LEU A 474 39.92 100.07 -63.18
C LEU A 474 39.75 100.29 -64.67
N GLN A 475 38.79 99.63 -65.31
CA GLN A 475 38.46 99.86 -66.72
C GLN A 475 37.97 101.28 -66.95
N GLN A 476 37.12 101.80 -66.07
CA GLN A 476 36.64 103.18 -66.11
C GLN A 476 37.81 104.18 -65.96
N SER A 477 38.66 104.01 -64.95
CA SER A 477 39.85 104.87 -64.78
C SER A 477 40.80 104.78 -65.98
N ARG A 478 40.98 103.61 -66.59
CA ARG A 478 41.75 103.48 -67.84
C ARG A 478 41.10 104.22 -69.00
N ALA A 479 39.78 104.14 -69.12
CA ALA A 479 39.01 104.87 -70.13
C ALA A 479 39.10 106.39 -69.91
N GLU A 480 39.15 106.87 -68.68
CA GLU A 480 39.35 108.29 -68.33
C GLU A 480 40.80 108.77 -68.57
N VAL A 481 41.79 107.91 -68.31
CA VAL A 481 43.20 108.22 -68.55
C VAL A 481 43.54 108.29 -70.05
N GLY A 482 42.81 107.57 -70.92
CA GLY A 482 43.00 107.63 -72.38
C GLY A 482 42.90 109.05 -72.95
N PRO A 483 41.78 109.77 -72.79
CA PRO A 483 41.61 111.16 -73.16
C PRO A 483 42.63 112.09 -72.49
N LEU A 484 42.98 111.84 -71.22
CA LEU A 484 44.01 112.62 -70.52
C LEU A 484 45.40 112.45 -71.16
N ARG A 485 45.75 111.25 -71.62
CA ARG A 485 46.98 111.02 -72.39
C ARG A 485 46.94 111.69 -73.74
N SER A 486 45.81 111.60 -74.44
CA SER A 486 45.62 112.26 -75.74
C SER A 486 45.72 113.78 -75.62
N THR A 487 45.10 114.38 -74.60
CA THR A 487 45.18 115.81 -74.33
C THR A 487 46.58 116.22 -73.87
N ASN A 488 47.27 115.41 -73.06
CA ASN A 488 48.67 115.68 -72.70
C ASN A 488 49.59 115.64 -73.94
N GLU A 489 49.39 114.66 -74.83
CA GLU A 489 50.15 114.59 -76.08
C GLU A 489 49.83 115.75 -77.01
N GLN A 490 48.56 116.16 -77.10
CA GLN A 490 48.17 117.37 -77.83
C GLN A 490 48.82 118.62 -77.25
N LEU A 491 48.82 118.77 -75.93
CA LEU A 491 49.51 119.87 -75.24
C LEU A 491 51.02 119.85 -75.51
N ARG A 492 51.65 118.67 -75.60
CA ARG A 492 53.07 118.55 -75.98
C ARG A 492 53.32 119.01 -77.42
N ILE A 493 52.44 118.63 -78.35
CA ILE A 493 52.49 119.11 -79.74
C ILE A 493 52.33 120.62 -79.79
N ASP A 494 51.33 121.17 -79.09
CA ASP A 494 51.06 122.60 -79.03
C ASP A 494 52.24 123.36 -78.41
N ILE A 495 52.84 122.83 -77.34
CA ILE A 495 54.08 123.36 -76.74
C ILE A 495 55.22 123.33 -77.75
N ALA A 496 55.38 122.26 -78.53
CA ALA A 496 56.40 122.17 -79.58
C ALA A 496 56.17 123.21 -80.69
N VAL A 497 54.92 123.40 -81.11
CA VAL A 497 54.53 124.44 -82.09
C VAL A 497 54.78 125.83 -81.53
N LEU A 498 54.42 126.09 -80.28
CA LEU A 498 54.67 127.36 -79.59
C LEU A 498 56.17 127.60 -79.44
N ARG A 499 56.96 126.58 -79.09
CA ARG A 499 58.42 126.67 -79.07
C ARG A 499 58.96 127.04 -80.45
N ASN A 500 58.52 126.37 -81.52
CA ASN A 500 58.92 126.69 -82.90
C ASN A 500 58.53 128.11 -83.31
N LYS A 501 57.35 128.59 -82.90
CA LYS A 501 56.93 129.99 -83.09
C LYS A 501 57.81 130.95 -82.31
N ILE A 502 58.16 130.62 -81.07
CA ILE A 502 59.08 131.42 -80.25
C ILE A 502 60.45 131.46 -80.93
N THR A 503 61.02 130.33 -81.37
CA THR A 503 62.30 130.34 -82.11
C THR A 503 62.20 131.13 -83.41
N SER A 504 61.09 131.04 -84.15
CA SER A 504 60.87 131.85 -85.36
C SER A 504 60.74 133.35 -85.05
N LEU A 505 60.05 133.70 -83.97
CA LEU A 505 59.93 135.08 -83.47
C LEU A 505 61.27 135.59 -82.95
N GLU A 506 62.03 134.75 -82.26
CA GLU A 506 63.40 135.03 -81.81
C GLU A 506 64.33 135.19 -83.01
N GLU A 507 64.21 134.40 -84.07
CA GLU A 507 64.96 134.58 -85.31
C GLU A 507 64.56 135.86 -86.06
N THR A 508 63.26 136.18 -86.15
CA THR A 508 62.80 137.41 -86.79
C THR A 508 63.11 138.65 -85.97
N LEU A 509 63.03 138.58 -84.65
CA LEU A 509 63.49 139.63 -83.74
C LEU A 509 65.01 139.75 -83.78
N SER A 510 65.76 138.64 -83.74
CA SER A 510 67.21 138.65 -83.86
C SER A 510 67.63 139.20 -85.22
N ASN A 511 66.91 138.88 -86.30
CA ASN A 511 67.15 139.48 -87.62
C ASN A 511 66.77 140.96 -87.65
N ARG A 512 65.61 141.37 -87.13
CA ARG A 512 65.23 142.80 -87.02
C ARG A 512 66.18 143.59 -86.13
N TRP A 513 66.62 143.02 -85.02
CA TRP A 513 67.61 143.60 -84.12
C TRP A 513 68.98 143.62 -84.76
N ARG A 514 69.44 142.58 -85.48
CA ARG A 514 70.69 142.62 -86.27
C ARG A 514 70.61 143.64 -87.40
N THR A 515 69.44 143.91 -87.97
CA THR A 515 69.22 144.96 -88.96
C THR A 515 69.21 146.36 -88.31
N ARG A 516 68.54 146.52 -87.17
CA ARG A 516 68.58 147.75 -86.37
C ARG A 516 69.98 148.03 -85.81
N LEU A 517 70.69 147.01 -85.35
CA LEU A 517 72.05 147.07 -84.81
C LEU A 517 73.04 147.37 -85.94
N ARG A 518 72.86 146.82 -87.16
CA ARG A 518 73.64 147.25 -88.34
C ARG A 518 73.39 148.72 -88.69
N ASN A 519 72.14 149.18 -88.61
CA ASN A 519 71.80 150.59 -88.86
C ASN A 519 72.30 151.53 -87.73
N PHE A 520 72.36 151.04 -86.49
CA PHE A 520 72.81 151.78 -85.32
C PHE A 520 74.34 151.84 -85.20
N ILE A 521 75.04 150.75 -85.56
CA ILE A 521 76.51 150.69 -85.61
C ILE A 521 77.10 151.54 -86.74
N HIS A 522 76.32 151.89 -87.77
CA HIS A 522 76.73 152.86 -88.79
C HIS A 522 76.63 154.33 -88.36
N THR A 523 76.06 154.64 -87.19
CA THR A 523 75.86 156.04 -86.80
C THR A 523 76.60 156.48 -85.55
N HIS A 524 76.87 155.67 -84.52
CA HIS A 524 77.67 156.17 -83.37
C HIS A 524 78.50 155.13 -82.60
N LYS A 525 79.74 155.54 -82.32
CA LYS A 525 80.75 155.01 -81.39
C LYS A 525 80.81 156.01 -80.19
N PRO A 526 81.53 155.74 -79.10
CA PRO A 526 81.26 154.86 -77.94
C PRO A 526 81.08 155.65 -76.62
N GLY A 527 80.66 155.01 -75.51
CA GLY A 527 80.80 155.64 -74.18
C GLY A 527 80.13 154.93 -72.98
N HIS A 528 80.98 154.41 -72.07
CA HIS A 528 80.91 154.24 -70.60
C HIS A 528 79.68 153.69 -69.84
N ASP A 529 79.97 152.61 -69.09
CA ASP A 529 79.81 152.32 -67.65
C ASP A 529 78.58 152.78 -66.84
N HIS A 530 77.98 151.81 -66.12
CA HIS A 530 77.58 151.79 -64.69
C HIS A 530 76.75 150.49 -64.45
N THR A 531 77.21 149.46 -63.70
CA THR A 531 77.00 149.23 -62.24
C THR A 531 75.57 149.58 -61.77
N THR A 532 74.74 148.76 -61.11
CA THR A 532 74.98 148.01 -59.84
C THR A 532 73.70 147.22 -59.43
N THR A 533 73.85 146.13 -58.64
CA THR A 533 72.99 145.63 -57.51
C THR A 533 71.59 145.03 -57.79
N ASP A 534 71.35 143.73 -57.57
CA ASP A 534 71.04 143.02 -56.29
C ASP A 534 69.53 143.18 -55.92
N GLN A 535 68.71 142.17 -55.61
CA GLN A 535 68.83 141.07 -54.64
C GLN A 535 67.77 139.96 -54.86
N PRO A 536 67.91 138.80 -54.18
CA PRO A 536 67.12 137.56 -54.32
C PRO A 536 66.18 137.26 -53.13
N LEU A 537 65.13 136.45 -53.32
CA LEU A 537 64.36 135.76 -52.27
C LEU A 537 63.71 134.50 -52.90
N SER A 538 64.24 133.29 -52.70
CA SER A 538 64.09 132.37 -51.55
C SER A 538 62.87 131.41 -51.68
N PRO A 539 63.05 130.10 -51.41
CA PRO A 539 62.04 129.05 -51.62
C PRO A 539 61.39 128.58 -50.30
N THR A 540 60.13 128.14 -50.29
CA THR A 540 59.61 127.28 -49.19
C THR A 540 58.33 126.51 -49.59
N PRO A 541 58.13 125.29 -49.05
CA PRO A 541 57.08 124.31 -49.42
C PRO A 541 55.89 124.36 -48.44
N LEU A 542 54.89 123.45 -48.58
CA LEU A 542 54.29 122.65 -47.47
C LEU A 542 52.89 122.07 -47.78
N LEU A 543 52.72 120.84 -47.27
CA LEU A 543 51.58 120.25 -46.54
C LEU A 543 50.29 119.78 -47.26
N LEU A 544 50.10 118.46 -47.14
CA LEU A 544 48.83 117.71 -47.15
C LEU A 544 47.92 118.10 -45.97
N PRO A 545 46.58 118.00 -46.11
CA PRO A 545 45.65 117.94 -44.98
C PRO A 545 45.24 116.49 -44.64
N PRO A 546 44.75 116.23 -43.41
CA PRO A 546 44.12 114.98 -43.01
C PRO A 546 42.61 115.04 -43.29
N ILE A 547 41.99 113.92 -43.66
CA ILE A 547 40.53 113.77 -43.65
C ILE A 547 40.19 112.39 -43.05
N ASN A 548 39.34 112.47 -42.03
CA ASN A 548 38.69 111.46 -41.18
C ASN A 548 38.65 110.00 -41.64
#